data_AF-A0A7C5N626-F1
#
_entry.id   AF-A0A7C5N626-F1
#
_cell.length_a   1.000
_cell.length_b   1.000
_cell.length_c   1.000
_cell.angle_alpha   90.00
_cell.angle_beta   90.00
_cell.angle_gamma   90.00
#
_symmetry.space_group_name_H-M   'P 1'
#
loop_
_entity.id
_entity.type
_entity.pdbx_description
1 polymer ?
#
loop_
_entity_poly.entity_id
_entity_poly.type
_entity_poly.pdbx_seq_one_letter_code
_entity_poly.pdbx_strand_id
1 'polypeptide(L)'
;MTAGLRSLFSLFLLMLLPLAVLADENTTSSSYLDQVKGYLTSGSTEKVNTSEDKPNRNERLVQENQAKKAEREKVTQLLLNRKEQLDKALQNNNIWAKIYSNYNTYLHLKDRQEKVENKITLLEKEGMLTESEKKELQGYQEEERTIVGKLQLLQEYKKNPFRELMKPAPIEEAPTLGNPIAIISALSFKKKLLSQQEEYNARYLSLKQIVDKFQEERKILEELLKLNPDNTRYQASLESVNRRLKTYEPVLEIFETTKNVYTKKVDEIKLKLRNDIKKEMEKTATIGGILLFFFALFLLGKFLAHRYMANNDRFYM
;
A
#
# COMPACT_ATOMS: atom_id res chain seq x y z
N MET A 1 -3.16 -56.05 -7.67
CA MET A 1 -1.77 -55.66 -7.98
C MET A 1 -1.83 -54.41 -8.85
N THR A 2 -2.01 -53.24 -8.23
CA THR A 2 -0.97 -52.26 -7.86
C THR A 2 -0.43 -51.46 -9.04
N ALA A 3 -1.15 -50.38 -9.40
CA ALA A 3 -0.57 -49.19 -10.04
C ALA A 3 -1.58 -48.03 -9.95
N GLY A 4 -1.62 -47.37 -8.81
CA GLY A 4 -2.52 -46.25 -8.58
C GLY A 4 -2.14 -45.52 -7.31
N LEU A 5 -0.95 -44.90 -7.26
CA LEU A 5 -0.59 -43.98 -6.19
C LEU A 5 0.70 -43.17 -6.46
N ARG A 6 0.84 -42.52 -7.62
CA ARG A 6 1.92 -41.53 -7.84
C ARG A 6 1.51 -40.43 -8.80
N SER A 7 0.50 -39.63 -8.45
CA SER A 7 0.27 -38.33 -9.12
C SER A 7 -0.64 -37.38 -8.30
N LEU A 8 -0.37 -37.22 -7.01
CA LEU A 8 -1.08 -36.22 -6.17
C LEU A 8 -0.16 -35.43 -5.23
N PHE A 9 1.17 -35.54 -5.39
CA PHE A 9 2.12 -34.84 -4.52
C PHE A 9 2.88 -33.68 -5.19
N SER A 10 2.43 -33.22 -6.37
CA SER A 10 3.09 -32.15 -7.13
C SER A 10 2.29 -30.84 -7.24
N LEU A 11 1.20 -30.67 -6.48
CA LEU A 11 0.40 -29.43 -6.55
C LEU A 11 0.29 -28.65 -5.23
N PHE A 12 1.14 -28.94 -4.24
CA PHE A 12 1.14 -28.27 -2.93
C PHE A 12 2.44 -27.51 -2.60
N LEU A 13 3.22 -27.15 -3.62
CA LEU A 13 4.48 -26.44 -3.43
C LEU A 13 4.61 -25.21 -4.34
N LEU A 14 3.58 -24.35 -4.36
CA LEU A 14 3.69 -23.04 -5.04
C LEU A 14 2.99 -21.87 -4.33
N MET A 15 2.66 -21.98 -3.04
CA MET A 15 2.02 -20.88 -2.30
C MET A 15 2.61 -20.63 -0.92
N LEU A 16 3.90 -20.86 -0.75
CA LEU A 16 4.65 -20.46 0.44
C LEU A 16 6.02 -19.94 0.04
N LEU A 17 6.11 -18.63 -0.20
CA LEU A 17 7.18 -17.70 0.19
C LEU A 17 7.22 -16.44 -0.71
N PRO A 18 7.58 -15.23 -0.21
CA PRO A 18 7.62 -14.82 1.20
C PRO A 18 6.82 -13.54 1.49
N LEU A 19 6.01 -13.60 2.55
CA LEU A 19 5.68 -12.45 3.39
C LEU A 19 6.95 -11.86 4.07
N ALA A 20 8.10 -12.54 3.95
CA ALA A 20 9.39 -12.14 4.51
C ALA A 20 10.14 -11.06 3.70
N VAL A 21 9.78 -10.77 2.43
CA VAL A 21 10.46 -9.71 1.65
C VAL A 21 9.99 -8.31 2.07
N LEU A 22 8.84 -8.19 2.74
CA LEU A 22 8.27 -6.88 3.10
C LEU A 22 8.70 -6.38 4.48
N ALA A 23 9.33 -7.22 5.30
CA ALA A 23 9.83 -6.85 6.62
C ALA A 23 11.27 -6.28 6.60
N ASP A 24 12.02 -6.47 5.50
CA ASP A 24 13.45 -6.20 5.47
C ASP A 24 13.81 -4.73 5.13
N GLU A 25 12.97 -4.03 4.34
CA GLU A 25 13.24 -2.63 3.92
C GLU A 25 13.09 -1.58 5.04
N ASN A 26 12.16 -1.78 5.98
CA ASN A 26 11.90 -0.79 7.03
C ASN A 26 13.01 -0.79 8.09
N THR A 27 13.68 -1.93 8.29
CA THR A 27 14.86 -2.09 9.14
C THR A 27 16.09 -1.43 8.50
N THR A 28 16.17 -1.39 7.17
CA THR A 28 17.28 -0.77 6.45
C THR A 28 17.25 0.76 6.55
N SER A 29 16.08 1.40 6.44
CA SER A 29 15.96 2.87 6.52
C SER A 29 16.42 3.43 7.89
N SER A 30 16.11 2.74 9.00
CA SER A 30 16.62 3.09 10.34
C SER A 30 18.15 2.92 10.42
N SER A 31 18.66 1.79 9.92
CA SER A 31 20.10 1.48 9.90
C SER A 31 20.92 2.51 9.10
N TYR A 32 20.39 3.04 7.99
CA TYR A 32 21.08 4.05 7.18
C TYR A 32 21.11 5.43 7.85
N LEU A 33 20.01 5.89 8.44
CA LEU A 33 20.00 7.15 9.19
C LEU A 33 20.87 7.07 10.44
N ASP A 34 20.99 5.89 11.05
CA ASP A 34 21.91 5.65 12.16
C ASP A 34 23.38 5.63 11.70
N GLN A 35 23.69 5.10 10.51
CA GLN A 35 25.01 5.25 9.90
C GLN A 35 25.36 6.72 9.62
N VAL A 36 24.43 7.48 9.02
CA VAL A 36 24.62 8.92 8.75
C VAL A 36 24.78 9.71 10.04
N LYS A 37 23.97 9.44 11.06
CA LYS A 37 24.14 10.02 12.41
C LYS A 37 25.48 9.66 13.02
N GLY A 38 25.94 8.42 12.87
CA GLY A 38 27.27 7.97 13.33
C GLY A 38 28.39 8.87 12.82
N TYR A 39 28.39 9.17 11.51
CA TYR A 39 29.37 10.08 10.88
C TYR A 39 29.21 11.55 11.33
N LEU A 40 27.98 12.01 11.60
CA LEU A 40 27.74 13.37 12.11
C LEU A 40 28.16 13.53 13.59
N THR A 41 28.05 12.48 14.40
CA THR A 41 28.44 12.49 15.82
C THR A 41 29.93 12.25 16.07
N SER A 42 30.63 11.48 15.22
CA SER A 42 32.08 11.27 15.32
C SER A 42 32.90 12.55 15.12
N GLY A 43 32.37 13.54 14.40
CA GLY A 43 33.01 14.85 14.23
C GLY A 43 32.87 15.81 15.43
N SER A 44 32.20 15.40 16.52
CA SER A 44 31.81 16.29 17.63
C SER A 44 32.53 16.04 18.96
N THR A 45 33.35 14.99 19.08
CA THR A 45 34.00 14.64 20.36
C THR A 45 35.46 14.25 20.20
N GLU A 46 36.34 15.25 20.06
CA GLU A 46 37.73 15.10 20.49
C GLU A 46 38.20 16.39 21.17
N LYS A 47 38.00 16.46 22.49
CA LYS A 47 38.66 17.47 23.33
C LYS A 47 40.11 17.03 23.53
N VAL A 48 41.03 17.67 22.80
CA VAL A 48 42.47 17.47 22.94
C VAL A 48 42.98 18.19 24.19
N ASN A 49 43.53 17.40 25.14
CA ASN A 49 44.34 17.88 26.25
C ASN A 49 45.65 18.49 25.73
N THR A 50 46.06 19.58 26.37
CA THR A 50 47.14 20.47 25.95
C THR A 50 48.50 20.02 26.51
N SER A 51 49.50 19.77 25.66
CA SER A 51 50.87 20.30 25.81
C SER A 51 51.79 19.91 24.63
N GLU A 52 52.44 20.93 24.07
CA GLU A 52 53.79 20.96 23.44
C GLU A 52 54.07 20.18 22.12
N ASP A 53 54.11 20.89 20.99
CA ASP A 53 55.34 21.26 20.24
C ASP A 53 54.95 21.85 18.85
N LYS A 54 55.56 22.98 18.45
CA LYS A 54 55.13 23.81 17.30
C LYS A 54 56.22 23.86 16.21
N PRO A 55 56.08 23.02 15.18
CA PRO A 55 55.92 23.53 13.81
C PRO A 55 54.73 22.91 13.06
N ASN A 56 54.01 21.97 13.69
CA ASN A 56 53.05 21.06 13.05
C ASN A 56 51.57 21.51 13.16
N ARG A 57 51.28 22.74 13.62
CA ARG A 57 49.88 23.19 13.81
C ARG A 57 49.15 23.41 12.48
N ASN A 58 49.82 23.99 11.49
CA ASN A 58 49.22 24.22 10.16
C ASN A 58 49.05 22.91 9.38
N GLU A 59 50.02 22.00 9.47
CA GLU A 59 49.92 20.67 8.84
C GLU A 59 48.79 19.83 9.46
N ARG A 60 48.63 19.84 10.78
CA ARG A 60 47.48 19.21 11.46
C ARG A 60 46.14 19.83 11.07
N LEU A 61 46.04 21.16 11.01
CA LEU A 61 44.81 21.85 10.58
C LEU A 61 44.47 21.57 9.10
N VAL A 62 45.48 21.46 8.23
CA VAL A 62 45.29 21.10 6.83
C VAL A 62 44.85 19.64 6.70
N GLN A 63 45.47 18.71 7.45
CA GLN A 63 45.08 17.30 7.48
C GLN A 63 43.66 17.11 8.06
N GLU A 64 43.31 17.84 9.11
CA GLU A 64 41.98 17.80 9.72
C GLU A 64 40.90 18.38 8.78
N ASN A 65 41.19 19.47 8.09
CA ASN A 65 40.29 20.04 7.09
C ASN A 65 40.14 19.13 5.85
N GLN A 66 41.22 18.47 5.43
CA GLN A 66 41.18 17.47 4.34
C GLN A 66 40.39 16.23 4.75
N ALA A 67 40.57 15.72 5.97
CA ALA A 67 39.81 14.61 6.52
C ALA A 67 38.32 14.95 6.64
N LYS A 68 37.97 16.13 7.19
CA LYS A 68 36.60 16.64 7.26
C LYS A 68 35.97 16.81 5.87
N LYS A 69 36.75 17.26 4.89
CA LYS A 69 36.30 17.39 3.50
C LYS A 69 36.04 16.02 2.86
N ALA A 70 36.94 15.04 3.05
CA ALA A 70 36.80 13.68 2.54
C ALA A 70 35.60 12.96 3.19
N GLU A 71 35.37 13.17 4.48
CA GLU A 71 34.22 12.63 5.20
C GLU A 71 32.90 13.22 4.66
N ARG A 72 32.83 14.55 4.48
CA ARG A 72 31.68 15.22 3.86
C ARG A 72 31.40 14.71 2.44
N GLU A 73 32.44 14.50 1.65
CA GLU A 73 32.32 13.93 0.30
C GLU A 73 31.72 12.51 0.37
N LYS A 74 32.23 11.65 1.27
CA LYS A 74 31.73 10.29 1.46
C LYS A 74 30.26 10.26 1.89
N VAL A 75 29.88 11.12 2.85
CA VAL A 75 28.48 11.26 3.29
C VAL A 75 27.60 11.74 2.14
N THR A 76 28.05 12.73 1.37
CA THR A 76 27.32 13.26 0.21
C THR A 76 27.08 12.15 -0.83
N GLN A 77 28.10 11.35 -1.16
CA GLN A 77 27.97 10.25 -2.10
C GLN A 77 27.01 9.16 -1.61
N LEU A 78 27.04 8.85 -0.31
CA LEU A 78 26.11 7.89 0.29
C LEU A 78 24.65 8.37 0.20
N LEU A 79 24.41 9.65 0.52
CA LEU A 79 23.09 10.29 0.40
C LEU A 79 22.60 10.30 -1.05
N LEU A 80 23.47 10.60 -2.02
CA LEU A 80 23.12 10.61 -3.44
C LEU A 80 22.78 9.22 -3.97
N ASN A 81 23.57 8.20 -3.61
CA ASN A 81 23.28 6.81 -3.99
C ASN A 81 21.93 6.36 -3.40
N ARG A 82 21.67 6.69 -2.13
CA ARG A 82 20.38 6.34 -1.52
C ARG A 82 19.21 7.07 -2.19
N LYS A 83 19.38 8.34 -2.52
CA LYS A 83 18.38 9.09 -3.31
C LYS A 83 18.13 8.42 -4.67
N GLU A 84 19.16 7.98 -5.38
CA GLU A 84 19.00 7.31 -6.67
C GLU A 84 18.22 5.99 -6.54
N GLN A 85 18.48 5.22 -5.48
CA GLN A 85 17.72 4.00 -5.19
C GLN A 85 16.23 4.29 -4.92
N LEU A 86 15.95 5.34 -4.13
CA LEU A 86 14.58 5.79 -3.88
C LEU A 86 13.89 6.25 -5.16
N ASP A 87 14.59 7.01 -6.01
CA ASP A 87 14.06 7.48 -7.29
C ASP A 87 13.69 6.30 -8.19
N LYS A 88 14.53 5.26 -8.28
CA LYS A 88 14.23 4.01 -9.01
C LYS A 88 13.02 3.28 -8.43
N ALA A 89 12.94 3.17 -7.10
CA ALA A 89 11.82 2.52 -6.43
C ALA A 89 10.50 3.26 -6.64
N LEU A 90 10.52 4.59 -6.69
CA LEU A 90 9.35 5.45 -6.93
C LEU A 90 8.93 5.50 -8.41
N GLN A 91 9.86 5.28 -9.35
CA GLN A 91 9.58 5.22 -10.78
C GLN A 91 8.87 3.94 -11.22
N ASN A 92 8.97 2.86 -10.45
CA ASN A 92 8.30 1.60 -10.76
C ASN A 92 6.79 1.79 -10.86
N ASN A 93 6.27 1.61 -12.07
CA ASN A 93 4.87 1.71 -12.55
C ASN A 93 3.76 1.58 -11.48
N ASN A 94 3.62 2.59 -10.64
CA ASN A 94 2.71 2.56 -9.51
C ASN A 94 1.41 3.31 -9.84
N ILE A 95 0.28 2.67 -9.56
CA ILE A 95 -1.06 3.25 -9.77
C ILE A 95 -1.18 4.60 -9.06
N TRP A 96 -0.66 4.73 -7.84
CA TRP A 96 -0.65 5.98 -7.08
C TRP A 96 0.03 7.13 -7.84
N ALA A 97 1.21 6.86 -8.42
CA ALA A 97 1.97 7.85 -9.18
C ALA A 97 1.23 8.28 -10.46
N LYS A 98 0.52 7.35 -11.13
CA LYS A 98 -0.31 7.68 -12.31
C LYS A 98 -1.47 8.60 -11.96
N ILE A 99 -2.20 8.28 -10.90
CA ILE A 99 -3.31 9.09 -10.41
C ILE A 99 -2.83 10.49 -10.01
N TYR A 100 -1.69 10.57 -9.32
CA TYR A 100 -1.07 11.85 -9.00
C TYR A 100 -0.63 12.63 -10.24
N SER A 101 -0.09 11.97 -11.26
CA SER A 101 0.30 12.61 -12.53
C SER A 101 -0.92 13.24 -13.23
N ASN A 102 -2.03 12.52 -13.29
CA ASN A 102 -3.29 13.01 -13.85
C ASN A 102 -3.83 14.20 -13.05
N TYR A 103 -3.78 14.11 -11.71
CA TYR A 103 -4.16 15.21 -10.82
C TYR A 103 -3.28 16.45 -11.00
N ASN A 104 -1.96 16.27 -11.09
CA ASN A 104 -1.04 17.38 -11.30
C ASN A 104 -1.26 18.04 -12.67
N THR A 105 -1.54 17.22 -13.70
CA THR A 105 -1.92 17.73 -15.03
C THR A 105 -3.21 18.56 -14.96
N TYR A 106 -4.20 18.09 -14.20
CA TYR A 106 -5.43 18.86 -13.94
C TYR A 106 -5.12 20.22 -13.29
N LEU A 107 -4.28 20.25 -12.25
CA LEU A 107 -3.89 21.51 -11.57
C LEU A 107 -3.18 22.48 -12.53
N HIS A 108 -2.23 21.99 -13.33
CA HIS A 108 -1.55 22.82 -14.34
C HIS A 108 -2.50 23.38 -15.39
N LEU A 109 -3.45 22.57 -15.86
CA LEU A 109 -4.46 23.03 -16.81
C LEU A 109 -5.40 24.07 -16.19
N LYS A 110 -5.73 23.96 -14.90
CA LYS A 110 -6.52 24.95 -14.17
C LYS A 110 -5.79 26.29 -14.01
N ASP A 111 -4.51 26.27 -13.62
CA ASP A 111 -3.68 27.47 -13.54
C ASP A 111 -3.53 28.14 -14.92
N ARG A 112 -3.33 27.34 -15.97
CA ARG A 112 -3.27 27.85 -17.35
C ARG A 112 -4.60 28.45 -17.80
N GLN A 113 -5.72 27.80 -17.47
CA GLN A 113 -7.06 28.31 -17.77
C GLN A 113 -7.25 29.70 -17.17
N GLU A 114 -6.95 29.87 -15.88
CA GLU A 114 -7.07 31.16 -15.19
C GLU A 114 -6.24 32.26 -15.85
N LYS A 115 -4.99 31.94 -16.25
CA LYS A 115 -4.13 32.88 -16.96
C LYS A 115 -4.68 33.28 -18.33
N VAL A 116 -5.26 32.33 -19.06
CA VAL A 116 -5.87 32.58 -20.38
C VAL A 116 -7.16 33.41 -20.22
N GLU A 117 -8.04 33.05 -19.28
CA GLU A 117 -9.26 33.80 -18.96
C GLU A 117 -8.97 35.26 -18.57
N ASN A 118 -7.91 35.49 -17.77
CA ASN A 118 -7.47 36.84 -17.42
C ASN A 118 -7.02 37.66 -18.64
N LYS A 119 -6.32 37.05 -19.59
CA LYS A 119 -5.89 37.71 -20.83
C LYS A 119 -7.06 38.03 -21.76
N ILE A 120 -8.00 37.09 -21.90
CA ILE A 120 -9.25 37.31 -22.63
C ILE A 120 -9.99 38.50 -22.02
N THR A 121 -10.18 38.48 -20.71
CA THR A 121 -10.88 39.55 -19.97
C THR A 121 -10.20 40.91 -20.12
N LEU A 122 -8.86 40.95 -20.17
CA LEU A 122 -8.12 42.20 -20.36
C LEU A 122 -8.37 42.80 -21.74
N LEU A 123 -8.27 41.98 -22.79
CA LEU A 123 -8.51 42.40 -24.18
C LEU A 123 -9.98 42.76 -24.43
N GLU A 124 -10.93 42.00 -23.87
CA GLU A 124 -12.36 42.30 -24.03
C GLU A 124 -12.80 43.60 -23.35
N LYS A 125 -12.04 44.08 -22.36
CA LYS A 125 -12.28 45.39 -21.72
C LYS A 125 -11.76 46.57 -22.54
N GLU A 126 -10.90 46.33 -23.52
CA GLU A 126 -10.40 47.38 -24.40
C GLU A 126 -11.47 47.70 -25.46
N GLY A 127 -12.00 48.91 -25.43
CA GLY A 127 -13.17 49.29 -26.24
C GLY A 127 -12.95 49.26 -27.76
N MET A 128 -11.70 49.39 -28.24
CA MET A 128 -11.34 49.23 -29.66
C MET A 128 -10.05 48.43 -29.79
N LEU A 129 -10.19 47.18 -30.23
CA LEU A 129 -9.07 46.28 -30.50
C LEU A 129 -8.52 46.51 -31.92
N THR A 130 -7.20 46.56 -32.04
CA THR A 130 -6.48 46.46 -33.31
C THR A 130 -6.67 45.07 -33.94
N GLU A 131 -6.40 44.92 -35.24
CA GLU A 131 -6.48 43.60 -35.91
C GLU A 131 -5.51 42.56 -35.30
N SER A 132 -4.37 43.02 -34.76
CA SER A 132 -3.44 42.14 -34.03
C SER A 132 -4.06 41.62 -32.74
N GLU A 133 -4.64 42.52 -31.93
CA GLU A 133 -5.27 42.17 -30.66
C GLU A 133 -6.51 41.30 -30.86
N LYS A 134 -7.29 41.51 -31.93
CA LYS A 134 -8.40 40.61 -32.31
C LYS A 134 -7.91 39.19 -32.58
N LYS A 135 -6.79 39.05 -33.30
CA LYS A 135 -6.20 37.73 -33.59
C LYS A 135 -5.66 37.06 -32.33
N GLU A 136 -5.04 37.82 -31.43
CA GLU A 136 -4.61 37.30 -30.12
C GLU A 136 -5.79 36.84 -29.27
N LEU A 137 -6.85 37.64 -29.20
CA LEU A 137 -8.09 37.30 -28.50
C LEU A 137 -8.67 35.98 -29.04
N GLN A 138 -8.77 35.84 -30.36
CA GLN A 138 -9.22 34.58 -30.97
C GLN A 138 -8.32 33.39 -30.57
N GLY A 139 -7.00 33.57 -30.60
CA GLY A 139 -6.05 32.53 -30.20
C GLY A 139 -6.24 32.12 -28.73
N TYR A 140 -6.44 33.07 -27.82
CA TYR A 140 -6.72 32.78 -26.41
C TYR A 140 -8.06 32.05 -26.22
N GLN A 141 -9.11 32.43 -26.95
CA GLN A 141 -10.41 31.75 -26.90
C GLN A 141 -10.33 30.29 -27.42
N GLU A 142 -9.56 30.04 -28.48
CA GLU A 142 -9.32 28.67 -28.98
C GLU A 142 -8.50 27.82 -27.99
N GLU A 143 -7.50 28.44 -27.36
CA GLU A 143 -6.73 27.82 -26.29
C GLU A 143 -7.61 27.47 -25.08
N GLU A 144 -8.46 28.40 -24.64
CA GLU A 144 -9.41 28.19 -23.55
C GLU A 144 -10.33 27.00 -23.84
N ARG A 145 -10.95 26.94 -25.03
CA ARG A 145 -11.79 25.81 -25.46
C ARG A 145 -11.03 24.48 -25.39
N THR A 146 -9.78 24.48 -25.81
CA THR A 146 -8.91 23.29 -25.75
C THR A 146 -8.62 22.88 -24.30
N ILE A 147 -8.33 23.84 -23.42
CA ILE A 147 -8.08 23.59 -22.00
C ILE A 147 -9.34 23.06 -21.32
N VAL A 148 -10.50 23.66 -21.57
CA VAL A 148 -11.80 23.21 -21.05
C VAL A 148 -12.08 21.76 -21.48
N GLY A 149 -11.87 21.42 -22.75
CA GLY A 149 -12.01 20.04 -23.23
C GLY A 149 -11.09 19.05 -22.50
N LYS A 150 -9.82 19.41 -22.28
CA LYS A 150 -8.88 18.56 -21.52
C LYS A 150 -9.28 18.43 -20.04
N LEU A 151 -9.77 19.49 -19.43
CA LEU A 151 -10.23 19.49 -18.03
C LEU A 151 -11.48 18.60 -17.84
N GLN A 152 -12.36 18.53 -18.84
CA GLN A 152 -13.51 17.61 -18.82
C GLN A 152 -13.05 16.15 -18.77
N LEU A 153 -12.02 15.78 -19.54
CA LEU A 153 -11.44 14.43 -19.52
C LEU A 153 -10.81 14.08 -18.17
N LEU A 154 -10.36 15.07 -17.40
CA LEU A 154 -9.70 14.91 -16.11
C LEU A 154 -10.61 15.23 -14.91
N GLN A 155 -11.92 15.36 -15.14
CA GLN A 155 -12.91 15.74 -14.12
C GLN A 155 -12.82 14.87 -12.86
N GLU A 156 -12.58 13.57 -13.01
CA GLU A 156 -12.52 12.61 -11.91
C GLU A 156 -11.42 12.91 -10.88
N TYR A 157 -10.37 13.63 -11.29
CA TYR A 157 -9.23 13.95 -10.43
C TYR A 157 -9.41 15.24 -9.61
N LYS A 158 -10.44 16.06 -9.87
CA LYS A 158 -10.59 17.42 -9.35
C LYS A 158 -10.53 17.57 -7.82
N LYS A 159 -11.19 16.69 -7.06
CA LYS A 159 -11.40 16.86 -5.60
C LYS A 159 -10.65 15.83 -4.76
N ASN A 160 -10.78 14.56 -5.12
CA ASN A 160 -10.15 13.45 -4.41
C ASN A 160 -9.63 12.45 -5.45
N PRO A 161 -8.46 12.71 -6.04
CA PRO A 161 -7.95 11.91 -7.15
C PRO A 161 -7.77 10.43 -6.77
N PHE A 162 -7.52 10.15 -5.48
CA PHE A 162 -7.33 8.80 -4.96
C PHE A 162 -8.59 8.11 -4.44
N ARG A 163 -9.76 8.75 -4.56
CA ARG A 163 -11.00 8.28 -3.92
C ARG A 163 -11.31 6.82 -4.26
N GLU A 164 -11.25 6.45 -5.53
CA GLU A 164 -11.60 5.10 -5.98
C GLU A 164 -10.63 4.04 -5.45
N LEU A 165 -9.35 4.35 -5.31
CA LEU A 165 -8.35 3.42 -4.77
C LEU A 165 -8.54 3.14 -3.29
N MET A 166 -9.04 4.13 -2.55
CA MET A 166 -9.32 4.01 -1.12
C MET A 166 -10.66 3.33 -0.83
N LYS A 167 -11.52 3.09 -1.83
CA LYS A 167 -12.80 2.42 -1.61
C LYS A 167 -12.61 0.92 -1.40
N PRO A 168 -13.08 0.37 -0.28
CA PRO A 168 -13.13 -1.08 -0.12
C PRO A 168 -14.19 -1.67 -1.04
N ALA A 169 -14.03 -2.95 -1.39
CA ALA A 169 -15.09 -3.70 -2.05
C ALA A 169 -16.35 -3.74 -1.15
N PRO A 170 -17.57 -3.61 -1.72
CA PRO A 170 -18.79 -3.71 -0.95
C PRO A 170 -18.87 -5.10 -0.31
N ILE A 171 -19.27 -5.12 0.97
CA ILE A 171 -19.51 -6.38 1.67
C ILE A 171 -20.91 -6.85 1.30
N GLU A 172 -20.98 -8.00 0.62
CA GLU A 172 -22.23 -8.69 0.32
C GLU A 172 -22.91 -9.19 1.59
N GLU A 173 -24.21 -9.47 1.49
CA GLU A 173 -24.98 -10.04 2.59
C GLU A 173 -24.47 -11.45 2.93
N ALA A 174 -24.35 -11.74 4.23
CA ALA A 174 -23.92 -13.05 4.68
C ALA A 174 -24.97 -14.12 4.31
N PRO A 175 -24.56 -15.34 3.89
CA PRO A 175 -25.49 -16.38 3.51
C PRO A 175 -26.30 -16.87 4.73
N THR A 176 -27.59 -17.09 4.53
CA THR A 176 -28.47 -17.66 5.56
C THR A 176 -28.13 -19.13 5.83
N LEU A 177 -27.85 -19.47 7.08
CA LEU A 177 -27.60 -20.84 7.52
C LEU A 177 -28.89 -21.49 8.00
N GLY A 178 -29.61 -22.12 7.06
CA GLY A 178 -30.84 -22.88 7.34
C GLY A 178 -30.70 -24.39 7.19
N ASN A 179 -29.56 -24.88 6.70
CA ASN A 179 -29.28 -26.30 6.54
C ASN A 179 -27.76 -26.56 6.60
N PRO A 180 -27.31 -27.81 6.86
CA PRO A 180 -25.89 -28.14 6.94
C PRO A 180 -25.10 -27.90 5.66
N ILE A 181 -25.74 -28.01 4.48
CA ILE A 181 -25.08 -27.77 3.20
C ILE A 181 -24.73 -26.28 3.04
N ALA A 182 -25.54 -25.38 3.62
CA ALA A 182 -25.31 -23.94 3.62
C ALA A 182 -24.02 -23.52 4.34
N ILE A 183 -23.46 -24.39 5.21
CA ILE A 183 -22.15 -24.17 5.84
C ILE A 183 -21.05 -24.00 4.77
N ILE A 184 -21.14 -24.72 3.66
CA ILE A 184 -20.18 -24.60 2.54
C ILE A 184 -20.22 -23.18 1.96
N SER A 185 -21.42 -22.64 1.74
CA SER A 185 -21.61 -21.27 1.26
C SER A 185 -21.06 -20.24 2.25
N ALA A 186 -21.27 -20.45 3.55
CA ALA A 186 -20.68 -19.59 4.58
C ALA A 186 -19.15 -19.63 4.61
N LEU A 187 -18.54 -20.81 4.46
CA LEU A 187 -17.07 -20.94 4.38
C LEU A 187 -16.51 -20.27 3.13
N SER A 188 -17.19 -20.41 1.99
CA SER A 188 -16.83 -19.72 0.75
C SER A 188 -16.91 -18.20 0.90
N PHE A 189 -18.02 -17.70 1.46
CA PHE A 189 -18.20 -16.28 1.76
C PHE A 189 -17.11 -15.74 2.69
N LYS A 190 -16.78 -16.48 3.77
CA LYS A 190 -15.67 -16.13 4.67
C LYS A 190 -14.34 -16.00 3.92
N LYS A 191 -14.04 -16.94 3.01
CA LYS A 191 -12.81 -16.91 2.20
C LYS A 191 -12.78 -15.69 1.27
N LYS A 192 -13.91 -15.38 0.64
CA LYS A 192 -14.06 -14.18 -0.21
C LYS A 192 -13.81 -12.90 0.60
N LEU A 193 -14.42 -12.76 1.79
CA LEU A 193 -14.21 -11.62 2.67
C LEU A 193 -12.74 -11.45 3.07
N LEU A 194 -12.05 -12.55 3.42
CA LEU A 194 -10.63 -12.51 3.75
C LEU A 194 -9.78 -12.04 2.58
N SER A 195 -10.03 -12.58 1.39
CA SER A 195 -9.32 -12.18 0.17
C SER A 195 -9.52 -10.69 -0.14
N GLN A 196 -10.75 -10.18 -0.01
CA GLN A 196 -11.05 -8.76 -0.22
C GLN A 196 -10.36 -7.86 0.81
N GLN A 197 -10.31 -8.30 2.08
CA GLN A 197 -9.61 -7.60 3.15
C GLN A 197 -8.10 -7.58 2.92
N GLU A 198 -7.51 -8.69 2.50
CA GLU A 198 -6.08 -8.78 2.17
C GLU A 198 -5.71 -7.86 1.01
N GLU A 199 -6.50 -7.86 -0.06
CA GLU A 199 -6.30 -6.97 -1.21
C GLU A 199 -6.40 -5.49 -0.80
N TYR A 200 -7.38 -5.15 0.03
CA TYR A 200 -7.55 -3.79 0.53
C TYR A 200 -6.39 -3.35 1.42
N ASN A 201 -5.91 -4.23 2.30
CA ASN A 201 -4.73 -3.99 3.13
C ASN A 201 -3.46 -3.85 2.28
N ALA A 202 -3.28 -4.66 1.25
CA ALA A 202 -2.14 -4.55 0.34
C ALA A 202 -2.11 -3.19 -0.39
N ARG A 203 -3.27 -2.70 -0.83
CA ARG A 203 -3.40 -1.35 -1.39
C ARG A 203 -3.00 -0.26 -0.39
N TYR A 204 -3.46 -0.34 0.86
CA TYR A 204 -3.03 0.58 1.91
C TYR A 204 -1.51 0.55 2.14
N LEU A 205 -0.93 -0.65 2.26
CA LEU A 205 0.52 -0.81 2.46
C LEU A 205 1.33 -0.23 1.30
N SER A 206 0.85 -0.39 0.06
CA SER A 206 1.51 0.20 -1.11
C SER A 206 1.55 1.73 -1.04
N LEU A 207 0.46 2.39 -0.59
CA LEU A 207 0.45 3.84 -0.39
C LEU A 207 1.38 4.25 0.75
N LYS A 208 1.34 3.52 1.87
CA LYS A 208 2.19 3.76 3.03
C LYS A 208 3.67 3.73 2.62
N GLN A 209 4.09 2.71 1.85
CA GLN A 209 5.46 2.60 1.36
C GLN A 209 5.89 3.79 0.49
N ILE A 210 4.99 4.35 -0.33
CA ILE A 210 5.29 5.55 -1.13
C ILE A 210 5.52 6.75 -0.23
N VAL A 211 4.62 6.96 0.75
CA VAL A 211 4.74 8.07 1.71
C VAL A 211 6.02 7.95 2.52
N ASP A 212 6.34 6.75 3.02
CA ASP A 212 7.57 6.48 3.76
C ASP A 212 8.80 6.82 2.90
N LYS A 213 8.81 6.43 1.62
CA LYS A 213 9.92 6.74 0.69
C LYS A 213 10.03 8.23 0.39
N PHE A 214 8.92 8.97 0.24
CA PHE A 214 8.97 10.42 0.09
C PHE A 214 9.46 11.12 1.37
N GLN A 215 9.09 10.62 2.55
CA GLN A 215 9.60 11.15 3.82
C GLN A 215 11.11 10.91 3.97
N GLU A 216 11.58 9.74 3.52
CA GLU A 216 13.02 9.44 3.47
C GLU A 216 13.75 10.36 2.47
N GLU A 217 13.21 10.52 1.26
CA GLU A 217 13.76 11.43 0.25
C GLU A 217 13.84 12.88 0.77
N ARG A 218 12.79 13.34 1.48
CA ARG A 218 12.77 14.66 2.12
C ARG A 218 13.94 14.82 3.09
N LYS A 219 14.12 13.86 4.01
CA LYS A 219 15.21 13.88 5.00
C LYS A 219 16.58 13.91 4.32
N ILE A 220 16.78 13.09 3.28
CA ILE A 220 18.03 13.07 2.52
C ILE A 220 18.31 14.43 1.89
N LEU A 221 17.31 15.07 1.28
CA LEU A 221 17.45 16.39 0.66
C LEU A 221 17.73 17.48 1.70
N GLU A 222 17.10 17.41 2.88
CA GLU A 222 17.40 18.29 4.01
C GLU A 222 18.86 18.15 4.48
N GLU A 223 19.37 16.92 4.60
CA GLU A 223 20.78 16.68 4.94
C GLU A 223 21.74 17.17 3.83
N LEU A 224 21.42 16.94 2.56
CA LEU A 224 22.21 17.45 1.44
C LEU A 224 22.27 18.98 1.42
N LEU A 225 21.18 19.66 1.78
CA LEU A 225 21.14 21.11 1.88
C LEU A 225 21.91 21.65 3.08
N LYS A 226 22.01 20.91 4.19
CA LYS A 226 22.92 21.28 5.29
C LYS A 226 24.39 21.25 4.85
N LEU A 227 24.73 20.33 3.95
CA LEU A 227 26.09 20.19 3.40
C LEU A 227 26.37 21.19 2.27
N ASN A 228 25.36 21.53 1.47
CA ASN A 228 25.46 22.47 0.35
C ASN A 228 24.19 23.35 0.25
N PRO A 229 24.10 24.44 1.04
CA PRO A 229 22.88 25.25 1.17
C PRO A 229 22.42 25.94 -0.11
N ASP A 230 23.38 26.35 -0.96
CA ASP A 230 23.11 27.14 -2.17
C ASP A 230 22.74 26.27 -3.38
N ASN A 231 22.62 24.94 -3.20
CA ASN A 231 22.27 24.05 -4.27
C ASN A 231 20.79 24.18 -4.67
N THR A 232 20.53 25.00 -5.69
CA THR A 232 19.19 25.27 -6.23
C THR A 232 18.45 24.01 -6.69
N ARG A 233 19.17 22.97 -7.16
CA ARG A 233 18.55 21.70 -7.56
C ARG A 233 17.99 20.96 -6.36
N TYR A 234 18.73 20.89 -5.25
CA TYR A 234 18.25 20.24 -4.03
C TYR A 234 17.08 21.00 -3.41
N GLN A 235 17.11 22.34 -3.43
CA GLN A 235 15.99 23.16 -2.98
C GLN A 235 14.71 22.87 -3.80
N ALA A 236 14.81 22.86 -5.12
CA ALA A 236 13.69 22.56 -6.01
C ALA A 236 13.16 21.12 -5.84
N SER A 237 14.06 20.15 -5.67
CA SER A 237 13.68 18.76 -5.36
C SER A 237 12.96 18.65 -4.02
N LEU A 238 13.46 19.31 -2.98
CA LEU A 238 12.84 19.31 -1.66
C LEU A 238 11.44 19.91 -1.70
N GLU A 239 11.27 21.02 -2.39
CA GLU A 239 9.95 21.64 -2.58
C GLU A 239 8.98 20.70 -3.30
N SER A 240 9.46 20.01 -4.34
CA SER A 240 8.68 19.02 -5.10
C SER A 240 8.23 17.84 -4.22
N VAL A 241 9.14 17.28 -3.41
CA VAL A 241 8.83 16.21 -2.45
C VAL A 241 7.83 16.69 -1.40
N ASN A 242 7.99 17.90 -0.88
CA ASN A 242 7.08 18.48 0.09
C ASN A 242 5.66 18.68 -0.48
N ARG A 243 5.52 19.10 -1.74
CA ARG A 243 4.21 19.17 -2.42
C ARG A 243 3.56 17.80 -2.58
N ARG A 244 4.36 16.78 -2.91
CA ARG A 244 3.89 15.39 -2.97
C ARG A 244 3.40 14.92 -1.60
N LEU A 245 4.18 15.10 -0.54
CA LEU A 245 3.79 14.72 0.83
C LEU A 245 2.50 15.42 1.29
N LYS A 246 2.36 16.72 1.05
CA LYS A 246 1.11 17.47 1.32
C LYS A 246 -0.12 16.88 0.63
N THR A 247 0.07 16.15 -0.46
CA THR A 247 -1.01 15.48 -1.19
C THR A 247 -1.25 14.06 -0.66
N TYR A 248 -0.19 13.28 -0.40
CA TYR A 248 -0.32 11.86 -0.05
C TYR A 248 -0.52 11.59 1.44
N GLU A 249 0.04 12.38 2.36
CA GLU A 249 -0.09 12.15 3.81
C GLU A 249 -1.55 12.20 4.28
N PRO A 250 -2.37 13.21 3.91
CA PRO A 250 -3.79 13.22 4.29
C PRO A 250 -4.56 12.03 3.71
N VAL A 251 -4.20 11.61 2.50
CA VAL A 251 -4.81 10.44 1.84
C VAL A 251 -4.48 9.16 2.60
N LEU A 252 -3.23 9.01 3.06
CA LEU A 252 -2.81 7.87 3.87
C LEU A 252 -3.56 7.81 5.21
N GLU A 253 -3.71 8.95 5.89
CA GLU A 253 -4.45 9.04 7.17
C GLU A 253 -5.93 8.67 7.00
N ILE A 254 -6.58 9.20 5.96
CA ILE A 254 -7.96 8.85 5.63
C ILE A 254 -8.06 7.35 5.32
N PHE A 255 -7.14 6.81 4.52
CA PHE A 255 -7.14 5.40 4.14
C PHE A 255 -6.88 4.50 5.36
N GLU A 256 -5.99 4.89 6.28
CA GLU A 256 -5.79 4.14 7.52
C GLU A 256 -7.09 4.04 8.32
N THR A 257 -7.79 5.16 8.47
CA THR A 257 -9.06 5.23 9.19
C THR A 257 -10.12 4.36 8.51
N THR A 258 -10.32 4.48 7.19
CA THR A 258 -11.32 3.69 6.47
C THR A 258 -10.98 2.20 6.45
N LYS A 259 -9.69 1.84 6.34
CA LYS A 259 -9.19 0.47 6.49
C LYS A 259 -9.52 -0.10 7.86
N ASN A 260 -9.31 0.67 8.92
CA ASN A 260 -9.58 0.22 10.29
C ASN A 260 -11.08 -0.01 10.51
N VAL A 261 -11.95 0.88 10.01
CA VAL A 261 -13.41 0.68 10.07
C VAL A 261 -13.83 -0.55 9.27
N TYR A 262 -13.32 -0.71 8.04
CA TYR A 262 -13.62 -1.86 7.20
C TYR A 262 -13.19 -3.18 7.85
N THR A 263 -11.98 -3.22 8.42
CA THR A 263 -11.43 -4.39 9.13
C THR A 263 -12.32 -4.79 10.30
N LYS A 264 -12.73 -3.83 11.14
CA LYS A 264 -13.67 -4.08 12.25
C LYS A 264 -14.99 -4.67 11.76
N LYS A 265 -15.55 -4.11 10.69
CA LYS A 265 -16.79 -4.63 10.09
C LYS A 265 -16.65 -6.06 9.57
N VAL A 266 -15.52 -6.38 8.92
CA VAL A 266 -15.22 -7.75 8.46
C VAL A 266 -15.09 -8.71 9.65
N ASP A 267 -14.43 -8.30 10.72
CA ASP A 267 -14.25 -9.12 11.92
C ASP A 267 -15.58 -9.38 12.65
N GLU A 268 -16.47 -8.38 12.74
CA GLU A 268 -17.82 -8.55 13.26
C GLU A 268 -18.62 -9.58 12.45
N ILE A 269 -18.57 -9.49 11.12
CA ILE A 269 -19.26 -10.43 10.23
C ILE A 269 -18.69 -11.84 10.39
N LYS A 270 -17.35 -11.97 10.45
CA LYS A 270 -16.69 -13.26 10.69
C LYS A 270 -17.08 -13.88 12.02
N LEU A 271 -17.23 -13.06 13.07
CA LEU A 271 -17.66 -13.53 14.39
C LEU A 271 -19.10 -14.03 14.36
N LYS A 272 -20.02 -13.27 13.76
CA LYS A 272 -21.42 -13.68 13.57
C LYS A 272 -21.51 -14.99 12.78
N LEU A 273 -20.85 -15.04 11.64
CA LEU A 273 -20.81 -16.21 10.76
C LEU A 273 -20.25 -17.45 11.47
N ARG A 274 -19.20 -17.29 12.29
CA ARG A 274 -18.64 -18.38 13.10
C ARG A 274 -19.67 -18.91 14.11
N ASN A 275 -20.40 -18.02 14.77
CA ASN A 275 -21.43 -18.41 15.73
C ASN A 275 -22.60 -19.13 15.04
N ASP A 276 -23.02 -18.66 13.87
CA ASP A 276 -24.11 -19.27 13.13
C ASP A 276 -23.70 -20.65 12.58
N ILE A 277 -22.47 -20.79 12.05
CA ILE A 277 -21.91 -22.10 11.67
C ILE A 277 -21.90 -23.05 12.86
N LYS A 278 -21.45 -22.59 14.04
CA LYS A 278 -21.39 -23.42 15.24
C LYS A 278 -22.78 -23.93 15.63
N LYS A 279 -23.78 -23.04 15.68
CA LYS A 279 -25.17 -23.41 16.00
C LYS A 279 -25.73 -24.43 15.00
N GLU A 280 -25.47 -24.23 13.71
CA GLU A 280 -25.98 -25.13 12.67
C GLU A 280 -25.28 -26.49 12.72
N MET A 281 -23.98 -26.53 13.04
CA MET A 281 -23.26 -27.79 13.29
C MET A 281 -23.79 -28.54 14.51
N GLU A 282 -24.08 -27.85 15.61
CA GLU A 282 -24.66 -28.47 16.83
C GLU A 282 -26.03 -29.09 16.55
N LYS A 283 -26.92 -28.36 15.84
CA LYS A 283 -28.22 -28.89 15.39
C LYS A 283 -28.06 -30.11 14.48
N THR A 284 -27.17 -30.00 13.49
CA THR A 284 -26.91 -31.08 12.52
C THR A 284 -26.36 -32.32 13.21
N ALA A 285 -25.41 -32.16 14.13
CA ALA A 285 -24.84 -33.26 14.91
C ALA A 285 -25.91 -33.94 15.77
N THR A 286 -26.81 -33.16 16.36
CA THR A 286 -27.92 -33.70 17.17
C THR A 286 -28.86 -34.55 16.30
N ILE A 287 -29.30 -34.02 15.14
CA ILE A 287 -30.17 -34.75 14.22
C ILE A 287 -29.46 -36.00 13.67
N GLY A 288 -28.21 -35.85 13.24
CA GLY A 288 -27.39 -36.95 12.74
C GLY A 288 -27.15 -38.04 13.78
N GLY A 289 -26.93 -37.66 15.04
CA GLY A 289 -26.76 -38.59 16.16
C GLY A 289 -28.03 -39.40 16.43
N ILE A 290 -29.21 -38.74 16.41
CA ILE A 290 -30.51 -39.43 16.55
C ILE A 290 -30.71 -40.42 15.41
N LEU A 291 -30.48 -40.00 14.16
CA LEU A 291 -30.61 -40.88 13.00
C LEU A 291 -29.65 -42.06 13.04
N LEU A 292 -28.39 -41.83 13.42
CA LEU A 292 -27.37 -42.86 13.56
C LEU A 292 -27.75 -43.87 14.65
N PHE A 293 -28.30 -43.41 15.77
CA PHE A 293 -28.78 -44.28 16.83
C PHE A 293 -29.89 -45.22 16.34
N PHE A 294 -30.91 -44.70 15.66
CA PHE A 294 -31.97 -45.52 15.08
C PHE A 294 -31.45 -46.49 14.00
N PHE A 295 -30.52 -46.03 13.17
CA PHE A 295 -29.88 -46.89 12.18
C PHE A 295 -29.07 -48.02 12.82
N ALA A 296 -28.34 -47.74 13.90
CA ALA A 296 -27.63 -48.75 14.67
C ALA A 296 -28.60 -49.76 15.30
N LEU A 297 -29.70 -49.31 15.91
CA LEU A 297 -30.75 -50.18 16.43
C LEU A 297 -31.35 -51.08 15.34
N PHE A 298 -31.61 -50.54 14.16
CA PHE A 298 -32.10 -51.30 13.01
C PHE A 298 -31.11 -52.41 12.59
N LEU A 299 -29.81 -52.08 12.52
CA LEU A 299 -28.76 -53.06 12.22
C LEU A 299 -28.66 -54.14 13.31
N LEU A 300 -28.75 -53.76 14.59
CA LEU A 300 -28.79 -54.71 15.71
C LEU A 300 -30.00 -55.65 15.62
N GLY A 301 -31.18 -55.12 15.32
CA GLY A 301 -32.40 -55.91 15.13
C GLY A 301 -32.27 -56.90 13.98
N LYS A 302 -31.74 -56.46 12.82
CA LYS A 302 -31.45 -57.34 11.68
C LYS A 302 -30.44 -58.43 12.05
N PHE A 303 -29.39 -58.08 12.78
CA PHE A 303 -28.37 -59.03 13.24
C PHE A 303 -28.95 -60.09 14.19
N LEU A 304 -29.75 -59.68 15.18
CA LEU A 304 -30.44 -60.57 16.11
C LEU A 304 -31.40 -61.51 15.39
N ALA A 305 -32.22 -60.99 14.46
CA ALA A 305 -33.16 -61.80 13.68
C ALA A 305 -32.45 -62.87 12.84
N HIS A 306 -31.37 -62.50 12.15
CA HIS A 306 -30.59 -63.44 11.35
C HIS A 306 -29.93 -64.51 12.23
N ARG A 307 -29.38 -64.12 13.39
CA ARG A 307 -28.79 -65.06 14.36
C ARG A 307 -29.84 -66.00 14.97
N TYR A 308 -31.06 -65.52 15.22
CA TYR A 308 -32.15 -66.33 15.74
C TYR A 308 -32.59 -67.40 14.73
N MET A 309 -32.76 -67.03 13.46
CA MET A 309 -33.12 -67.99 12.41
C MET A 309 -32.04 -69.05 12.16
N ALA A 310 -30.76 -68.65 12.15
CA ALA A 310 -29.65 -69.60 11.96
C ALA A 310 -29.53 -70.68 13.06
N ASN A 311 -30.08 -70.43 14.26
CA ASN A 311 -30.07 -71.40 15.36
C ASN A 311 -31.35 -72.27 15.42
N ASN A 312 -32.40 -71.92 14.69
CA ASN A 312 -33.67 -72.66 14.73
C ASN A 312 -33.72 -73.81 13.71
N ASP A 313 -32.83 -73.82 12.71
CA ASP A 313 -32.68 -74.92 11.73
C ASP A 313 -31.94 -76.16 12.27
N ARG A 314 -31.53 -76.19 13.55
CA ARG A 314 -30.95 -77.39 14.20
C ARG A 314 -31.95 -78.22 15.01
N PHE A 315 -33.22 -77.84 15.04
CA PHE A 315 -34.25 -78.53 15.85
C PHE A 315 -35.15 -79.51 15.07
N TYR A 316 -34.88 -79.74 13.79
CA TYR A 316 -35.50 -80.82 12.99
C TYR A 316 -34.44 -81.61 12.23
N MET A 317 -33.78 -82.53 12.95
CA MET A 317 -33.26 -83.80 12.43
C MET A 317 -33.62 -84.91 13.40
#